data_AF-A0A9W4GVE4-F1
#
_entry.id   AF-A0A9W4GVE4-F1
#
_cell.length_a   1.000
_cell.length_b   1.000
_cell.length_c   1.000
_cell.angle_alpha   90.00
_cell.angle_beta   90.00
_cell.angle_gamma   90.00
#
_symmetry.space_group_name_H-M   'P 1'
#
loop_
_entity.id
_entity.type
_entity.pdbx_description
1 polymer ?
#
loop_
_entity_poly.entity_id
_entity_poly.type
_entity_poly.pdbx_seq_one_letter_code
_entity_poly.pdbx_strand_id
1 'polypeptide(L)'
;MSEDRTQMVSDYVEAVFRRGREPMEPVGFNPDWADQPSRHKTYLGVRRFPLPAGTDLPLAPTAQVLLDEPAGTSGPLWTLDALAGLLRLSYGVLDRRLRVSWNQDSHVRVLYPESLWGRGTASGGGMYPLEVYWVAGPGGPLTPGVYHYSTAHHSFERLLAGDLTDDVRAACDGGAGTADGFLVVTMRFWKNSFKYNSFCYHVVTQDAGALLGCWELIARGMGRRLARVLWFDDERLDRLLGLDTEQESALAVVPLSFGHPVAPPAAGAAEPGDRGGLIDRPSYERSARILTFEQIEQVHHAVLADRRARPEQEVARGLVPLPRPGEEVALPEPLADRMGGDLGATLRARRTSFGSFTRSRPLGLDELATVLAGTASGRRYRSDVVPDDVGLTGLYVLANRVAGLPGGTYGYDADGHRLRVVREMPLAEKLQRSYYLSNYNLEQVGAVLAISGRWRSTLDAYGSRGYRVINSEVGALAQTAYTAAAALGVGCGVVLGFDNIAIDEAVGLDDGDERTFLFVLLGHERADSADFDYRLV
;
A
#
# COMPACT_ATOMS: atom_id res chain seq x y z
N MET A 1 -21.46 22.17 6.42
CA MET A 1 -20.81 21.25 7.38
C MET A 1 -20.08 20.09 6.69
N SER A 2 -20.66 19.42 5.67
CA SER A 2 -19.94 18.37 4.91
C SER A 2 -18.91 18.93 3.90
N GLU A 3 -19.28 20.02 3.21
CA GLU A 3 -18.40 20.71 2.25
C GLU A 3 -17.12 21.22 2.92
N ASP A 4 -17.22 21.78 4.12
CA ASP A 4 -16.09 22.28 4.92
C ASP A 4 -15.04 21.18 5.23
N ARG A 5 -15.48 19.94 5.49
CA ARG A 5 -14.60 18.80 5.75
C ARG A 5 -13.89 18.32 4.49
N THR A 6 -14.64 18.25 3.39
CA THR A 6 -14.09 17.84 2.09
C THR A 6 -13.06 18.87 1.62
N GLN A 7 -13.32 20.16 1.85
CA GLN A 7 -12.38 21.24 1.57
C GLN A 7 -11.09 21.11 2.39
N MET A 8 -11.17 20.79 3.68
CA MET A 8 -9.98 20.57 4.52
C MET A 8 -9.09 19.44 3.98
N VAL A 9 -9.69 18.34 3.50
CA VAL A 9 -8.93 17.30 2.80
C VAL A 9 -8.38 17.80 1.47
N SER A 10 -9.17 18.53 0.69
CA SER A 10 -8.70 19.13 -0.56
C SER A 10 -7.47 20.01 -0.37
N ASP A 11 -7.46 20.89 0.63
CA ASP A 11 -6.35 21.77 0.95
C ASP A 11 -5.08 20.97 1.32
N TYR A 12 -5.24 19.89 2.10
CA TYR A 12 -4.16 18.96 2.39
C TYR A 12 -3.60 18.31 1.12
N VAL A 13 -4.47 17.84 0.22
CA VAL A 13 -4.05 17.20 -1.05
C VAL A 13 -3.30 18.19 -1.94
N GLU A 14 -3.76 19.45 -2.02
CA GLU A 14 -3.04 20.48 -2.76
C GLU A 14 -1.66 20.76 -2.17
N ALA A 15 -1.55 20.87 -0.83
CA ALA A 15 -0.27 21.05 -0.15
C ALA A 15 0.69 19.88 -0.44
N VAL A 16 0.18 18.64 -0.44
CA VAL A 16 0.94 17.44 -0.81
C VAL A 16 1.52 17.57 -2.22
N PHE A 17 0.74 17.96 -3.22
CA PHE A 17 1.22 18.04 -4.60
C PHE A 17 2.13 19.24 -4.86
N ARG A 18 2.04 20.30 -4.05
CA ARG A 18 2.93 21.48 -4.16
C ARG A 18 4.19 21.39 -3.32
N ARG A 19 4.33 20.36 -2.48
CA ARG A 19 5.41 20.27 -1.48
C ARG A 19 6.84 20.35 -2.01
N GLY A 20 7.05 20.02 -3.29
CA GLY A 20 8.35 20.17 -3.94
C GLY A 20 8.77 21.62 -4.17
N ARG A 21 7.82 22.56 -4.15
CA ARG A 21 8.02 24.00 -4.34
C ARG A 21 7.64 24.82 -3.10
N GLU A 22 6.61 24.37 -2.37
CA GLU A 22 6.07 25.02 -1.18
C GLU A 22 6.12 24.00 -0.02
N PRO A 23 7.14 24.04 0.86
CA PRO A 23 7.28 23.06 1.94
C PRO A 23 6.05 23.01 2.84
N MET A 24 5.64 21.80 3.24
CA MET A 24 4.57 21.61 4.23
C MET A 24 5.10 21.95 5.64
N GLU A 25 4.26 22.60 6.44
CA GLU A 25 4.58 22.87 7.85
C GLU A 25 4.63 21.57 8.67
N PRO A 26 5.45 21.48 9.73
CA PRO A 26 6.45 22.46 10.16
C PRO A 26 7.70 22.46 9.25
N VAL A 27 8.06 23.63 8.72
CA VAL A 27 9.26 23.79 7.89
C VAL A 27 10.53 23.57 8.72
N GLY A 28 11.46 22.79 8.19
CA GLY A 28 12.75 22.52 8.84
C GLY A 28 12.69 21.51 10.00
N PHE A 29 11.57 20.82 10.19
CA PHE A 29 11.49 19.71 11.13
C PHE A 29 12.55 18.64 10.85
N ASN A 30 13.29 18.27 11.89
CA ASN A 30 14.32 17.23 11.81
C ASN A 30 14.01 16.12 12.83
N PRO A 31 13.84 14.86 12.39
CA PRO A 31 13.57 13.73 13.29
C PRO A 31 14.73 13.49 14.27
N ASP A 32 14.40 13.28 15.55
CA ASP A 32 15.37 12.80 16.55
C ASP A 32 15.48 11.26 16.49
N TRP A 33 16.42 10.75 15.69
CA TRP A 33 16.62 9.31 15.49
C TRP A 33 16.98 8.53 16.76
N ALA A 34 17.49 9.21 17.81
CA ALA A 34 17.70 8.57 19.11
C ALA A 34 16.36 8.23 19.80
N ASP A 35 15.33 9.05 19.57
CA ASP A 35 13.98 8.94 20.12
C ASP A 35 12.95 8.33 19.15
N GLN A 36 13.41 7.66 18.08
CA GLN A 36 12.50 7.06 17.10
C GLN A 36 11.54 6.02 17.73
N PRO A 37 10.30 5.92 17.22
CA PRO A 37 9.31 4.96 17.71
C PRO A 37 9.76 3.52 17.48
N SER A 38 9.15 2.59 18.22
CA SER A 38 9.42 1.17 18.01
C SER A 38 8.98 0.71 16.61
N ARG A 39 9.82 -0.06 15.91
CA ARG A 39 9.46 -0.66 14.61
C ARG A 39 8.35 -1.72 14.72
N HIS A 40 8.08 -2.21 15.93
CA HIS A 40 7.08 -3.22 16.22
C HIS A 40 6.18 -2.75 17.37
N LYS A 41 4.86 -2.85 17.23
CA LYS A 41 3.97 -2.76 18.39
C LYS A 41 4.02 -4.08 19.14
N THR A 42 3.96 -4.01 20.45
CA THR A 42 3.96 -5.18 21.33
C THR A 42 3.15 -4.82 22.55
N TYR A 43 2.11 -5.60 22.82
CA TYR A 43 1.28 -5.43 24.01
C TYR A 43 1.94 -6.08 25.23
N LEU A 44 1.84 -5.40 26.38
CA LEU A 44 2.45 -5.85 27.64
C LEU A 44 1.47 -6.74 28.43
N GLY A 45 1.99 -7.79 29.05
CA GLY A 45 1.20 -8.67 29.93
C GLY A 45 0.10 -9.49 29.24
N VAL A 46 0.11 -9.58 27.91
CA VAL A 46 -0.87 -10.36 27.13
C VAL A 46 -0.32 -11.74 26.76
N ARG A 47 -1.23 -12.70 26.53
CA ARG A 47 -0.85 -14.05 26.10
C ARG A 47 -0.55 -14.04 24.59
N ARG A 48 0.59 -14.62 24.22
CA ARG A 48 1.00 -14.84 22.83
C ARG A 48 0.69 -16.25 22.36
N PHE A 49 0.26 -16.36 21.12
CA PHE A 49 -0.04 -17.59 20.41
C PHE A 49 0.84 -17.64 19.16
N PRO A 50 1.92 -18.43 19.15
CA PRO A 50 2.79 -18.56 17.99
C PRO A 50 2.01 -18.99 16.75
N LEU A 51 2.38 -18.44 15.59
CA LEU A 51 1.80 -18.84 14.31
C LEU A 51 2.65 -19.90 13.61
N PRO A 52 2.04 -20.76 12.78
CA PRO A 52 2.77 -21.57 11.81
C PRO A 52 3.74 -20.72 10.99
N ALA A 53 4.89 -21.24 10.59
CA ALA A 53 5.94 -20.45 9.91
C ALA A 53 5.44 -19.66 8.68
N GLY A 54 4.45 -20.20 7.97
CA GLY A 54 3.71 -19.50 6.91
C GLY A 54 4.48 -19.32 5.58
N THR A 55 5.76 -19.69 5.51
CA THR A 55 6.61 -19.46 4.33
C THR A 55 6.61 -20.56 3.30
N ASP A 56 6.15 -21.75 3.65
CA ASP A 56 6.01 -22.90 2.74
C ASP A 56 4.59 -23.05 2.21
N LEU A 57 3.79 -21.99 2.30
CA LEU A 57 2.44 -21.93 1.76
C LEU A 57 2.53 -22.08 0.23
N PRO A 58 1.93 -23.11 -0.39
CA PRO A 58 1.98 -23.28 -1.83
C PRO A 58 1.16 -22.17 -2.48
N LEU A 59 1.81 -21.37 -3.34
CA LEU A 59 1.17 -20.29 -4.08
C LEU A 59 1.30 -20.55 -5.59
N ALA A 60 0.33 -20.07 -6.35
CA ALA A 60 0.40 -20.09 -7.80
C ALA A 60 1.62 -19.28 -8.32
N PRO A 61 2.13 -19.60 -9.52
CA PRO A 61 3.21 -18.84 -10.15
C PRO A 61 2.92 -17.34 -10.23
N THR A 62 3.95 -16.52 -10.08
CA THR A 62 3.81 -15.06 -10.08
C THR A 62 3.20 -14.53 -11.38
N ALA A 63 3.56 -15.11 -12.53
CA ALA A 63 2.95 -14.78 -13.82
C ALA A 63 1.42 -14.95 -13.80
N GLN A 64 0.94 -16.11 -13.33
CA GLN A 64 -0.48 -16.43 -13.23
C GLN A 64 -1.20 -15.45 -12.28
N VAL A 65 -0.58 -15.13 -11.15
CA VAL A 65 -1.20 -14.23 -10.15
C VAL A 65 -1.26 -12.79 -10.64
N LEU A 66 -0.30 -12.30 -11.42
CA LEU A 66 -0.29 -10.91 -11.87
C LEU A 66 -1.05 -10.71 -13.18
N LEU A 67 -0.87 -11.60 -14.15
CA LEU A 67 -1.28 -11.36 -15.53
C LEU A 67 -2.68 -11.91 -15.83
N ASP A 68 -3.02 -13.08 -15.30
CA ASP A 68 -4.31 -13.71 -15.57
C ASP A 68 -5.46 -12.97 -14.89
N GLU A 69 -6.67 -13.21 -15.39
CA GLU A 69 -7.88 -12.77 -14.70
C GLU A 69 -8.05 -13.55 -13.39
N PRO A 70 -8.48 -12.91 -12.30
CA PRO A 70 -8.66 -13.59 -11.03
C PRO A 70 -9.73 -14.69 -11.16
N ALA A 71 -9.45 -15.88 -10.64
CA ALA A 71 -10.45 -16.95 -10.52
C ALA A 71 -11.66 -16.51 -9.66
N GLY A 72 -12.79 -17.19 -9.83
CA GLY A 72 -14.13 -16.82 -9.33
C GLY A 72 -14.30 -16.56 -7.82
N THR A 73 -15.54 -16.32 -7.40
CA THR A 73 -15.87 -15.77 -6.07
C THR A 73 -15.67 -16.72 -4.89
N SER A 74 -15.79 -18.03 -5.07
CA SER A 74 -15.67 -19.01 -3.97
C SER A 74 -14.27 -19.62 -3.92
N GLY A 75 -13.41 -19.06 -3.07
CA GLY A 75 -12.17 -19.70 -2.67
C GLY A 75 -12.38 -20.68 -1.50
N PRO A 76 -11.41 -21.56 -1.20
CA PRO A 76 -11.47 -22.40 0.00
C PRO A 76 -11.58 -21.53 1.28
N LEU A 77 -12.13 -22.10 2.35
CA LEU A 77 -12.21 -21.43 3.65
C LEU A 77 -10.81 -21.06 4.17
N TRP A 78 -10.76 -20.03 5.01
CA TRP A 78 -9.52 -19.64 5.69
C TRP A 78 -9.14 -20.68 6.75
N THR A 79 -7.84 -20.93 6.87
CA THR A 79 -7.24 -21.76 7.91
C THR A 79 -6.21 -20.93 8.67
N LEU A 80 -5.75 -21.41 9.83
CA LEU A 80 -4.67 -20.74 10.56
C LEU A 80 -3.38 -20.67 9.73
N ASP A 81 -3.05 -21.72 8.97
CA ASP A 81 -1.87 -21.75 8.11
C ASP A 81 -1.94 -20.74 6.97
N ALA A 82 -3.10 -20.63 6.30
CA ALA A 82 -3.32 -19.66 5.24
C ALA A 82 -3.22 -18.21 5.78
N LEU A 83 -3.82 -17.95 6.95
CA LEU A 83 -3.74 -16.65 7.60
C LEU A 83 -2.31 -16.33 8.05
N ALA A 84 -1.60 -17.30 8.65
CA ALA A 84 -0.22 -17.15 9.05
C ALA A 84 0.70 -16.86 7.85
N GLY A 85 0.54 -17.59 6.74
CA GLY A 85 1.29 -17.35 5.51
C GLY A 85 1.01 -15.97 4.91
N LEU A 86 -0.26 -15.55 4.86
CA LEU A 86 -0.63 -14.21 4.42
C LEU A 86 0.02 -13.12 5.29
N LEU A 87 -0.01 -13.26 6.61
CA LEU A 87 0.61 -12.31 7.55
C LEU A 87 2.14 -12.33 7.50
N ARG A 88 2.75 -13.50 7.30
CA ARG A 88 4.20 -13.66 7.22
C ARG A 88 4.76 -13.06 5.94
N LEU A 89 4.21 -13.48 4.80
CA LEU A 89 4.70 -13.11 3.47
C LEU A 89 4.41 -11.66 3.08
N SER A 90 3.44 -10.99 3.73
CA SER A 90 3.20 -9.57 3.50
C SER A 90 3.95 -8.68 4.49
N TYR A 91 3.59 -8.73 5.78
CA TYR A 91 3.96 -7.73 6.79
C TYR A 91 4.82 -8.31 7.93
N GLY A 92 5.06 -9.62 7.91
CA GLY A 92 6.05 -10.27 8.77
C GLY A 92 7.47 -9.95 8.33
N VAL A 93 8.40 -10.09 9.27
CA VAL A 93 9.84 -9.91 9.00
C VAL A 93 10.38 -11.16 8.29
N LEU A 94 10.84 -11.03 7.05
CA LEU A 94 11.30 -12.15 6.21
C LEU A 94 12.82 -12.33 6.23
N ASP A 95 13.55 -11.24 6.33
CA ASP A 95 15.01 -11.25 6.24
C ASP A 95 15.63 -10.18 7.12
N ARG A 96 16.92 -10.37 7.40
CA ARG A 96 17.80 -9.37 8.00
C ARG A 96 19.00 -9.17 7.07
N ARG A 97 19.14 -7.94 6.58
CA ARG A 97 20.11 -7.57 5.56
C ARG A 97 21.11 -6.55 6.10
N LEU A 98 22.38 -6.76 5.79
CA LEU A 98 23.45 -5.78 5.94
C LEU A 98 23.91 -5.41 4.54
N ARG A 99 23.62 -4.17 4.14
CA ARG A 99 23.90 -3.70 2.78
C ARG A 99 24.57 -2.34 2.81
N VAL A 100 25.49 -2.12 1.88
CA VAL A 100 26.04 -0.79 1.62
C VAL A 100 24.94 0.06 0.99
N SER A 101 24.45 1.03 1.74
CA SER A 101 23.54 2.06 1.21
C SER A 101 24.36 3.10 0.46
N TRP A 102 24.09 3.26 -0.84
CA TRP A 102 24.77 4.25 -1.70
C TRP A 102 24.33 5.70 -1.44
N ASN A 103 23.38 5.90 -0.52
CA ASN A 103 22.80 7.20 -0.14
C ASN A 103 23.54 7.91 1.01
N GLN A 104 24.43 7.22 1.73
CA GLN A 104 25.20 7.85 2.81
C GLN A 104 26.51 8.44 2.28
N ASP A 105 27.06 9.41 3.02
CA ASP A 105 28.41 9.96 2.79
C ASP A 105 29.41 8.83 2.53
N SER A 106 30.33 9.04 1.59
CA SER A 106 31.43 8.13 1.27
C SER A 106 32.13 7.53 2.50
N HIS A 107 32.24 8.28 3.60
CA HIS A 107 32.84 7.82 4.86
C HIS A 107 31.97 6.80 5.63
N VAL A 108 30.65 6.82 5.45
CA VAL A 108 29.69 5.92 6.11
C VAL A 108 29.39 4.68 5.24
N ARG A 109 29.72 4.71 3.94
CA ARG A 109 29.53 3.58 3.00
C ARG A 109 30.30 2.30 3.36
N VAL A 110 31.30 2.39 4.26
CA VAL A 110 32.10 1.25 4.74
C VAL A 110 31.57 0.66 6.05
N LEU A 111 30.51 1.24 6.62
CA LEU A 111 29.90 0.80 7.86
C LEU A 111 28.57 0.08 7.60
N TYR A 112 28.28 -0.93 8.42
CA TYR A 112 26.95 -1.54 8.54
C TYR A 112 26.32 -1.16 9.89
N PRO A 113 26.00 0.14 10.12
CA PRO A 113 25.61 0.59 11.45
C PRO A 113 24.29 -0.01 11.92
N GLU A 114 23.40 -0.40 11.00
CA GLU A 114 22.09 -0.97 11.32
C GLU A 114 21.71 -2.11 10.37
N SER A 115 21.01 -3.11 10.90
CA SER A 115 20.38 -4.15 10.09
C SER A 115 19.07 -3.67 9.50
N LEU A 116 18.88 -3.89 8.19
CA LEU A 116 17.59 -3.70 7.54
C LEU A 116 16.76 -4.97 7.70
N TRP A 117 15.51 -4.82 8.10
CA TRP A 117 14.58 -5.93 8.25
C TRP A 117 13.56 -5.90 7.12
N GLY A 118 13.66 -6.84 6.19
CA GLY A 118 12.81 -6.92 5.01
C GLY A 118 11.42 -7.48 5.34
N ARG A 119 10.42 -6.93 4.64
CA ARG A 119 9.04 -7.43 4.58
C ARG A 119 8.63 -7.60 3.12
N GLY A 120 7.58 -8.38 2.85
CA GLY A 120 7.08 -8.58 1.50
C GLY A 120 6.42 -7.33 0.90
N THR A 121 5.91 -6.44 1.76
CA THR A 121 5.39 -5.12 1.37
C THR A 121 6.44 -4.03 1.54
N ALA A 122 6.44 -3.06 0.62
CA ALA A 122 7.18 -1.81 0.84
C ALA A 122 6.46 -0.92 1.88
N SER A 123 7.19 0.03 2.46
CA SER A 123 6.63 1.06 3.33
C SER A 123 7.43 2.35 3.16
N GLY A 124 6.75 3.49 3.19
CA GLY A 124 7.36 4.80 3.21
C GLY A 124 8.49 4.89 4.23
N GLY A 125 9.72 5.03 3.72
CA GLY A 125 10.91 5.19 4.55
C GLY A 125 11.29 3.95 5.37
N GLY A 126 10.64 2.81 5.16
CA GLY A 126 10.85 1.58 5.94
C GLY A 126 10.35 1.70 7.38
N MET A 127 9.36 2.56 7.64
CA MET A 127 8.84 2.83 8.99
C MET A 127 7.79 1.81 9.46
N TYR A 128 7.10 1.15 8.52
CA TYR A 128 6.09 0.12 8.76
C TYR A 128 5.07 0.52 9.84
N PRO A 129 4.24 1.54 9.57
CA PRO A 129 3.41 2.17 10.59
C PRO A 129 2.06 1.48 10.81
N LEU A 130 1.72 0.49 9.99
CA LEU A 130 0.46 -0.22 10.08
C LEU A 130 0.51 -1.25 11.20
N GLU A 131 -0.64 -1.51 11.82
CA GLU A 131 -0.85 -2.67 12.68
C GLU A 131 -1.99 -3.52 12.13
N VAL A 132 -1.99 -4.80 12.48
CA VAL A 132 -2.98 -5.76 12.01
C VAL A 132 -3.63 -6.43 13.21
N TYR A 133 -4.94 -6.29 13.33
CA TYR A 133 -5.76 -6.99 14.31
C TYR A 133 -6.59 -8.05 13.61
N TRP A 134 -6.75 -9.20 14.26
CA TRP A 134 -7.69 -10.22 13.87
C TRP A 134 -8.81 -10.31 14.90
N VAL A 135 -10.03 -9.99 14.48
CA VAL A 135 -11.25 -10.26 15.23
C VAL A 135 -11.73 -11.65 14.82
N ALA A 136 -11.45 -12.63 15.67
CA ALA A 136 -11.77 -14.03 15.44
C ALA A 136 -13.18 -14.34 15.97
N GLY A 137 -14.05 -14.87 15.11
CA GLY A 137 -15.34 -15.43 15.51
C GLY A 137 -15.27 -16.93 15.85
N PRO A 138 -16.41 -17.55 16.15
CA PRO A 138 -16.53 -18.96 16.56
C PRO A 138 -16.13 -19.97 15.47
N GLY A 139 -16.12 -19.56 14.20
CA GLY A 139 -15.60 -20.38 13.10
C GLY A 139 -14.07 -20.45 13.04
N GLY A 140 -13.39 -19.49 13.66
CA GLY A 140 -11.94 -19.36 13.58
C GLY A 140 -11.19 -20.48 14.32
N PRO A 141 -9.91 -20.70 13.98
CA PRO A 141 -9.07 -21.74 14.61
C PRO A 141 -8.61 -21.42 16.03
N LEU A 142 -8.86 -20.19 16.53
CA LEU A 142 -8.56 -19.78 17.91
C LEU A 142 -9.85 -19.42 18.64
N THR A 143 -9.78 -19.34 19.98
CA THR A 143 -10.89 -18.84 20.81
C THR A 143 -11.40 -17.50 20.27
N PRO A 144 -12.72 -17.26 20.18
CA PRO A 144 -13.25 -15.96 19.77
C PRO A 144 -12.65 -14.82 20.58
N GLY A 145 -12.28 -13.74 19.90
CA GLY A 145 -11.55 -12.64 20.53
C GLY A 145 -10.88 -11.68 19.56
N VAL A 146 -10.20 -10.70 20.14
CA VAL A 146 -9.38 -9.73 19.39
C VAL A 146 -7.91 -10.04 19.63
N TYR A 147 -7.19 -10.19 18.53
CA TYR A 147 -5.78 -10.55 18.50
C TYR A 147 -4.99 -9.50 17.73
N HIS A 148 -3.90 -8.99 18.30
CA HIS A 148 -2.94 -8.17 17.56
C HIS A 148 -1.86 -9.07 16.94
N TYR A 149 -1.51 -8.85 15.67
CA TYR A 149 -0.41 -9.58 15.02
C TYR A 149 0.94 -8.96 15.39
N SER A 150 1.69 -9.65 16.24
CA SER A 150 3.05 -9.25 16.61
C SER A 150 4.03 -9.58 15.48
N THR A 151 4.34 -8.59 14.64
CA THR A 151 5.28 -8.73 13.51
C THR A 151 6.69 -9.15 13.94
N ALA A 152 7.13 -8.76 15.14
CA ALA A 152 8.43 -9.13 15.70
C ALA A 152 8.54 -10.63 16.02
N HIS A 153 7.44 -11.21 16.51
CA HIS A 153 7.44 -12.58 17.04
C HIS A 153 6.73 -13.59 16.13
N HIS A 154 6.10 -13.12 15.05
CA HIS A 154 5.19 -13.91 14.22
C HIS A 154 4.18 -14.71 15.08
N SER A 155 3.41 -13.98 15.86
CA SER A 155 2.45 -14.54 16.82
C SER A 155 1.24 -13.62 16.98
N PHE A 156 0.12 -14.17 17.46
CA PHE A 156 -1.02 -13.39 17.88
C PHE A 156 -0.96 -13.05 19.37
N GLU A 157 -1.11 -11.77 19.70
CA GLU A 157 -1.25 -11.24 21.05
C GLU A 157 -2.74 -11.07 21.37
N ARG A 158 -3.30 -11.91 22.25
CA ARG A 158 -4.73 -11.82 22.58
C ARG A 158 -5.01 -10.65 23.51
N LEU A 159 -5.79 -9.69 23.03
CA LEU A 159 -6.18 -8.49 23.75
C LEU A 159 -7.49 -8.68 24.51
N LEU A 160 -8.43 -9.37 23.88
CA LEU A 160 -9.76 -9.67 24.42
C LEU A 160 -10.17 -11.11 24.07
N ALA A 161 -10.92 -11.76 24.96
CA ALA A 161 -11.65 -12.99 24.65
C ALA A 161 -13.16 -12.67 24.63
N GLY A 162 -13.86 -13.17 23.62
CA GLY A 162 -15.26 -12.87 23.35
C GLY A 162 -15.51 -12.61 21.87
N ASP A 163 -16.68 -13.00 21.37
CA ASP A 163 -17.07 -12.78 19.99
C ASP A 163 -17.53 -11.32 19.79
N LEU A 164 -16.84 -10.62 18.89
CA LEU A 164 -17.14 -9.24 18.47
C LEU A 164 -17.43 -9.15 16.96
N THR A 165 -17.69 -10.27 16.29
CA THR A 165 -17.94 -10.28 14.84
C THR A 165 -19.20 -9.51 14.45
N ASP A 166 -20.26 -9.57 15.27
CA ASP A 166 -21.47 -8.74 15.10
C ASP A 166 -21.15 -7.24 15.19
N ASP A 167 -20.32 -6.83 16.14
CA ASP A 167 -19.95 -5.43 16.35
C ASP A 167 -19.15 -4.88 15.15
N VAL A 168 -18.23 -5.67 14.60
CA VAL A 168 -17.47 -5.32 13.38
C VAL A 168 -18.39 -5.24 12.16
N ARG A 169 -19.32 -6.20 12.00
CA ARG A 169 -20.30 -6.16 10.90
C ARG A 169 -21.18 -4.92 10.96
N ALA A 170 -21.64 -4.54 12.15
CA ALA A 170 -22.43 -3.33 12.35
C ALA A 170 -21.63 -2.07 12.01
N ALA A 171 -20.35 -1.99 12.42
CA ALA A 171 -19.49 -0.86 12.04
C ALA A 171 -19.21 -0.80 10.52
N CYS A 172 -19.28 -1.94 9.82
CA CYS A 172 -19.13 -2.01 8.38
C CYS A 172 -20.43 -1.80 7.59
N ASP A 173 -21.57 -1.48 8.21
CA ASP A 173 -22.84 -1.15 7.53
C ASP A 173 -23.15 -2.04 6.29
N GLY A 174 -23.09 -3.36 6.47
CA GLY A 174 -23.34 -4.34 5.40
C GLY A 174 -22.19 -4.64 4.42
N GLY A 175 -21.13 -3.83 4.39
CA GLY A 175 -19.97 -4.02 3.50
C GLY A 175 -19.14 -5.28 3.81
N ALA A 176 -19.28 -5.79 5.03
CA ALA A 176 -18.60 -6.99 5.51
C ALA A 176 -19.28 -8.33 5.13
N GLY A 177 -20.51 -8.29 4.59
CA GLY A 177 -21.26 -9.49 4.24
C GLY A 177 -21.48 -10.46 5.41
N THR A 178 -21.39 -11.77 5.13
CA THR A 178 -21.61 -12.86 6.10
C THR A 178 -20.31 -13.47 6.66
N ALA A 179 -19.22 -12.70 6.67
CA ALA A 179 -17.95 -13.18 7.22
C ALA A 179 -18.01 -13.44 8.74
N ASP A 180 -17.24 -14.42 9.19
CA ASP A 180 -17.13 -14.91 10.58
C ASP A 180 -15.73 -14.65 11.20
N GLY A 181 -14.91 -13.82 10.54
CA GLY A 181 -13.67 -13.26 11.06
C GLY A 181 -13.25 -12.03 10.25
N PHE A 182 -12.46 -11.16 10.87
CA PHE A 182 -12.06 -9.89 10.24
C PHE A 182 -10.60 -9.55 10.53
N LEU A 183 -9.85 -9.18 9.49
CA LEU A 183 -8.61 -8.42 9.69
C LEU A 183 -8.94 -6.93 9.69
N VAL A 184 -8.45 -6.20 10.68
CA VAL A 184 -8.54 -4.74 10.75
C VAL A 184 -7.13 -4.18 10.65
N VAL A 185 -6.89 -3.38 9.61
CA VAL A 185 -5.62 -2.68 9.41
C VAL A 185 -5.75 -1.29 10.00
N THR A 186 -4.87 -0.95 10.94
CA THR A 186 -4.83 0.37 11.57
C THR A 186 -3.52 1.06 11.24
N MET A 187 -3.45 2.35 11.55
CA MET A 187 -2.29 3.20 11.30
C MET A 187 -1.87 3.92 12.57
N ARG A 188 -0.64 3.69 13.05
CA ARG A 188 -0.05 4.47 14.16
C ARG A 188 0.64 5.72 13.63
N PHE A 189 0.00 6.88 13.75
CA PHE A 189 0.46 8.15 13.15
C PHE A 189 1.93 8.44 13.44
N TRP A 190 2.33 8.35 14.73
CA TRP A 190 3.69 8.66 15.16
C TRP A 190 4.77 7.82 14.48
N LYS A 191 4.50 6.54 14.15
CA LYS A 191 5.48 5.68 13.48
C LYS A 191 5.97 6.24 12.15
N ASN A 192 5.11 6.96 11.42
CA ASN A 192 5.47 7.54 10.13
C ASN A 192 5.69 9.05 10.23
N SER A 193 4.86 9.78 10.97
CA SER A 193 4.99 11.24 11.14
C SER A 193 6.28 11.63 11.85
N PHE A 194 6.88 10.74 12.66
CA PHE A 194 8.24 10.89 13.17
C PHE A 194 9.24 11.25 12.07
N LYS A 195 9.13 10.63 10.88
CA LYS A 195 10.00 10.88 9.73
C LYS A 195 9.41 11.87 8.74
N TYR A 196 8.10 11.76 8.50
CA TYR A 196 7.43 12.43 7.38
C TYR A 196 6.57 13.61 7.79
N ASN A 197 6.58 14.04 9.06
CA ASN A 197 5.76 15.14 9.58
C ASN A 197 4.33 15.13 9.00
N SER A 198 3.81 16.28 8.60
CA SER A 198 2.51 16.43 7.93
C SER A 198 2.35 15.66 6.62
N PHE A 199 3.42 15.33 5.91
CA PHE A 199 3.33 14.50 4.70
C PHE A 199 2.92 13.04 4.99
N CYS A 200 2.97 12.62 6.26
CA CYS A 200 2.61 11.28 6.75
C CYS A 200 1.30 10.72 6.18
N TYR A 201 0.21 11.48 6.17
CA TYR A 201 -1.12 10.96 5.81
C TYR A 201 -1.19 10.45 4.36
N HIS A 202 -0.54 11.15 3.42
CA HIS A 202 -0.38 10.69 2.04
C HIS A 202 0.42 9.38 1.96
N VAL A 203 1.55 9.30 2.67
CA VAL A 203 2.42 8.12 2.66
C VAL A 203 1.70 6.88 3.19
N VAL A 204 0.98 7.03 4.29
CA VAL A 204 0.52 5.88 5.09
C VAL A 204 -0.74 5.25 4.53
N THR A 205 -1.57 6.05 3.87
CA THR A 205 -2.73 5.54 3.13
C THR A 205 -2.28 4.73 1.90
N GLN A 206 -1.15 5.08 1.30
CA GLN A 206 -0.50 4.26 0.26
C GLN A 206 0.17 3.01 0.84
N ASP A 207 0.80 3.09 2.03
CA ASP A 207 1.32 1.90 2.72
C ASP A 207 0.19 0.88 2.98
N ALA A 208 -0.99 1.34 3.40
CA ALA A 208 -2.17 0.48 3.57
C ALA A 208 -2.58 -0.17 2.25
N GLY A 209 -2.60 0.60 1.16
CA GLY A 209 -2.83 0.09 -0.19
C GLY A 209 -1.83 -0.98 -0.62
N ALA A 210 -0.54 -0.79 -0.32
CA ALA A 210 0.51 -1.75 -0.63
C ALA A 210 0.34 -3.05 0.15
N LEU A 211 -0.06 -2.97 1.43
CA LEU A 211 -0.42 -4.15 2.22
C LEU A 211 -1.60 -4.91 1.64
N LEU A 212 -2.70 -4.19 1.34
CA LEU A 212 -3.91 -4.78 0.77
C LEU A 212 -3.67 -5.38 -0.62
N GLY A 213 -2.84 -4.74 -1.46
CA GLY A 213 -2.40 -5.28 -2.74
C GLY A 213 -1.58 -6.56 -2.57
N CYS A 214 -0.68 -6.62 -1.58
CA CYS A 214 0.08 -7.84 -1.29
C CYS A 214 -0.81 -8.98 -0.81
N TRP A 215 -1.78 -8.68 0.07
CA TRP A 215 -2.77 -9.65 0.52
C TRP A 215 -3.64 -10.18 -0.62
N GLU A 216 -4.05 -9.32 -1.56
CA GLU A 216 -4.78 -9.75 -2.75
C GLU A 216 -3.94 -10.69 -3.63
N LEU A 217 -2.65 -10.39 -3.84
CA LEU A 217 -1.74 -11.30 -4.57
C LEU A 217 -1.62 -12.66 -3.88
N ILE A 218 -1.39 -12.69 -2.56
CA ILE A 218 -1.26 -13.94 -1.80
C ILE A 218 -2.59 -14.70 -1.83
N ALA A 219 -3.73 -14.02 -1.67
CA ALA A 219 -5.06 -14.64 -1.75
C ALA A 219 -5.30 -15.27 -3.12
N ARG A 220 -5.01 -14.56 -4.21
CA ARG A 220 -5.08 -15.08 -5.58
C ARG A 220 -4.15 -16.28 -5.78
N GLY A 221 -2.94 -16.22 -5.23
CA GLY A 221 -1.99 -17.34 -5.21
C GLY A 221 -2.54 -18.59 -4.52
N MET A 222 -3.45 -18.42 -3.56
CA MET A 222 -4.18 -19.52 -2.89
C MET A 222 -5.49 -19.92 -3.61
N GLY A 223 -5.80 -19.34 -4.77
CA GLY A 223 -7.08 -19.55 -5.46
C GLY A 223 -8.27 -18.88 -4.77
N ARG A 224 -8.05 -17.75 -4.08
CA ARG A 224 -9.05 -16.96 -3.35
C ARG A 224 -9.05 -15.50 -3.83
N ARG A 225 -10.05 -14.73 -3.38
CA ARG A 225 -10.11 -13.26 -3.51
C ARG A 225 -10.36 -12.65 -2.13
N LEU A 226 -9.91 -11.42 -1.90
CA LEU A 226 -10.24 -10.66 -0.69
C LEU A 226 -11.17 -9.50 -1.03
N ALA A 227 -12.12 -9.24 -0.12
CA ALA A 227 -12.85 -7.99 -0.10
C ALA A 227 -12.12 -7.01 0.83
N ARG A 228 -11.98 -5.76 0.39
CA ARG A 228 -11.58 -4.65 1.25
C ARG A 228 -12.81 -3.80 1.54
N VAL A 229 -13.16 -3.65 2.81
CA VAL A 229 -14.15 -2.68 3.26
C VAL A 229 -13.40 -1.41 3.64
N LEU A 230 -13.62 -0.37 2.86
CA LEU A 230 -13.01 0.95 3.05
C LEU A 230 -14.03 1.93 3.65
N TRP A 231 -15.32 1.63 3.60
CA TRP A 231 -16.39 2.42 4.19
C TRP A 231 -16.95 1.75 5.46
N PHE A 232 -16.67 2.33 6.62
CA PHE A 232 -17.05 1.82 7.93
C PHE A 232 -16.99 2.95 8.97
N ASP A 233 -17.60 2.78 10.14
CA ASP A 233 -17.49 3.72 11.26
C ASP A 233 -16.13 3.57 11.97
N ASP A 234 -15.18 4.44 11.64
CA ASP A 234 -13.80 4.42 12.15
C ASP A 234 -13.79 4.48 13.68
N GLU A 235 -14.48 5.46 14.27
CA GLU A 235 -14.44 5.66 15.72
C GLU A 235 -15.07 4.49 16.48
N ARG A 236 -16.12 3.87 15.92
CA ARG A 236 -16.72 2.67 16.52
C ARG A 236 -15.74 1.50 16.51
N LEU A 237 -15.00 1.28 15.42
CA LEU A 237 -13.97 0.24 15.34
C LEU A 237 -12.77 0.56 16.26
N ASP A 238 -12.32 1.81 16.30
CA ASP A 238 -11.21 2.23 17.13
C ASP A 238 -11.53 2.04 18.62
N ARG A 239 -12.74 2.44 19.05
CA ARG A 239 -13.24 2.14 20.41
C ARG A 239 -13.28 0.65 20.69
N LEU A 240 -13.81 -0.16 19.76
CA LEU A 240 -13.87 -1.62 19.90
C LEU A 240 -12.48 -2.24 20.11
N LEU A 241 -11.47 -1.69 19.43
CA LEU A 241 -10.07 -2.11 19.51
C LEU A 241 -9.30 -1.49 20.69
N GLY A 242 -9.92 -0.58 21.46
CA GLY A 242 -9.27 0.12 22.57
C GLY A 242 -8.20 1.11 22.12
N LEU A 243 -8.40 1.74 20.96
CA LEU A 243 -7.46 2.67 20.36
C LEU A 243 -7.82 4.11 20.70
N ASP A 244 -6.78 4.92 20.90
CA ASP A 244 -6.89 6.37 20.84
C ASP A 244 -6.89 6.76 19.36
N THR A 245 -8.06 7.13 18.83
CA THR A 245 -8.26 7.46 17.41
C THR A 245 -7.30 8.54 16.91
N GLU A 246 -6.86 9.48 17.74
CA GLU A 246 -5.90 10.52 17.33
C GLU A 246 -4.47 9.98 17.14
N GLN A 247 -4.14 8.85 17.79
CA GLN A 247 -2.81 8.22 17.72
C GLN A 247 -2.77 6.97 16.82
N GLU A 248 -3.86 6.21 16.78
CA GLU A 248 -4.02 5.01 15.97
C GLU A 248 -5.47 4.82 15.52
N SER A 249 -5.69 4.74 14.21
CA SER A 249 -7.04 4.59 13.65
C SER A 249 -7.11 3.56 12.52
N ALA A 250 -8.26 2.90 12.38
CA ALA A 250 -8.55 1.93 11.33
C ALA A 250 -8.54 2.56 9.92
N LEU A 251 -7.94 1.86 8.96
CA LEU A 251 -7.88 2.25 7.54
C LEU A 251 -8.62 1.28 6.62
N ALA A 252 -8.72 0.00 6.99
CA ALA A 252 -9.41 -1.01 6.20
C ALA A 252 -9.88 -2.18 7.07
N VAL A 253 -10.99 -2.78 6.69
CA VAL A 253 -11.44 -4.08 7.22
C VAL A 253 -11.44 -5.11 6.09
N VAL A 254 -10.92 -6.29 6.34
CA VAL A 254 -10.87 -7.40 5.39
C VAL A 254 -11.66 -8.58 5.97
N PRO A 255 -12.87 -8.85 5.46
CA PRO A 255 -13.69 -9.97 5.88
C PRO A 255 -13.06 -11.31 5.48
N LEU A 256 -13.07 -12.28 6.40
CA LEU A 256 -12.57 -13.64 6.23
C LEU A 256 -13.68 -14.65 6.56
N SER A 257 -13.77 -15.72 5.76
CA SER A 257 -14.71 -16.83 5.99
C SER A 257 -13.98 -18.10 6.43
N PHE A 258 -14.27 -18.57 7.65
CA PHE A 258 -13.77 -19.81 8.25
C PHE A 258 -14.82 -20.94 8.24
N GLY A 259 -16.04 -20.66 7.80
CA GLY A 259 -17.07 -21.67 7.52
C GLY A 259 -18.15 -21.81 8.59
N HIS A 260 -18.21 -20.88 9.54
CA HIS A 260 -19.31 -20.81 10.49
C HIS A 260 -20.55 -20.17 9.83
N PRO A 261 -21.73 -20.81 9.93
CA PRO A 261 -22.96 -20.19 9.46
C PRO A 261 -23.25 -18.92 10.25
N VAL A 262 -23.22 -17.77 9.58
CA VAL A 262 -23.70 -16.52 10.14
C VAL A 262 -25.20 -16.43 9.88
N ALA A 263 -26.01 -16.46 10.95
CA ALA A 263 -27.45 -16.26 10.82
C ALA A 263 -27.70 -14.85 10.26
N PRO A 264 -28.60 -14.68 9.27
CA PRO A 264 -29.00 -13.35 8.86
C PRO A 264 -29.55 -12.60 10.07
N PRO A 265 -29.29 -11.28 10.18
CA PRO A 265 -29.85 -10.49 11.27
C PRO A 265 -31.38 -10.67 11.27
N ALA A 266 -31.95 -10.98 12.44
CA ALA A 266 -33.40 -11.14 12.55
C ALA A 266 -34.09 -9.84 12.10
N ALA A 267 -35.16 -9.95 11.31
CA ALA A 267 -35.90 -8.78 10.84
C ALA A 267 -36.40 -7.97 12.04
N GLY A 268 -35.91 -6.73 12.19
CA GLY A 268 -36.22 -5.85 13.32
C GLY A 268 -35.33 -6.04 14.56
N ALA A 269 -34.26 -6.83 14.51
CA ALA A 269 -33.22 -6.80 15.54
C ALA A 269 -32.62 -5.38 15.60
N ALA A 270 -32.55 -4.81 16.80
CA ALA A 270 -31.80 -3.58 17.01
C ALA A 270 -30.35 -3.82 16.60
N GLU A 271 -29.72 -2.83 15.95
CA GLU A 271 -28.28 -2.86 15.77
C GLU A 271 -27.60 -3.12 17.11
N PRO A 272 -26.53 -3.95 17.15
CA PRO A 272 -25.74 -4.08 18.36
C PRO A 272 -25.40 -2.67 18.85
N GLY A 273 -25.81 -2.33 20.08
CA GLY A 273 -25.47 -1.04 20.68
C GLY A 273 -23.96 -0.88 20.76
N ASP A 274 -23.46 0.36 20.74
CA ASP A 274 -22.04 0.61 20.92
C ASP A 274 -21.61 0.08 22.31
N ARG A 275 -20.78 -0.99 22.32
CA ARG A 275 -20.27 -1.61 23.53
C ARG A 275 -19.19 -0.77 24.22
N GLY A 276 -18.71 0.30 23.56
CA GLY A 276 -17.64 1.16 24.05
C GLY A 276 -16.27 0.48 24.05
N GLY A 277 -15.32 1.09 24.77
CA GLY A 277 -13.95 0.58 24.89
C GLY A 277 -13.88 -0.70 25.74
N LEU A 278 -13.60 -1.83 25.11
CA LEU A 278 -13.48 -3.14 25.78
C LEU A 278 -12.02 -3.57 26.04
N ILE A 279 -11.06 -2.94 25.37
CA ILE A 279 -9.65 -3.30 25.40
C ILE A 279 -8.88 -2.16 26.08
N ASP A 280 -8.28 -2.47 27.23
CA ASP A 280 -7.40 -1.56 27.97
C ASP A 280 -6.04 -2.26 28.21
N ARG A 281 -5.34 -2.54 27.10
CA ARG A 281 -4.05 -3.23 27.13
C ARG A 281 -2.96 -2.23 26.73
N PRO A 282 -1.99 -1.91 27.59
CA PRO A 282 -0.92 -1.00 27.21
C PRO A 282 0.01 -1.68 26.20
N SER A 283 0.46 -0.90 25.21
CA SER A 283 1.51 -1.30 24.28
C SER A 283 2.81 -0.57 24.58
N TYR A 284 3.94 -1.22 24.30
CA TYR A 284 5.25 -0.62 24.48
C TYR A 284 5.49 0.51 23.47
N GLU A 285 5.87 1.69 23.96
CA GLU A 285 6.39 2.80 23.17
C GLU A 285 7.85 3.05 23.54
N ARG A 286 8.69 3.19 22.52
CA ARG A 286 10.12 3.50 22.70
C ARG A 286 10.34 5.00 22.85
N SER A 287 9.62 5.82 22.09
CA SER A 287 9.78 7.27 22.12
C SER A 287 9.44 7.83 23.49
N ALA A 288 10.32 8.69 24.02
CA ALA A 288 10.05 9.51 25.19
C ALA A 288 9.08 10.65 24.87
N ARG A 289 9.07 11.14 23.63
CA ARG A 289 8.15 12.18 23.16
C ARG A 289 7.41 11.73 21.91
N ILE A 290 6.09 11.85 21.95
CA ILE A 290 5.21 11.70 20.79
C ILE A 290 4.80 13.10 20.35
N LEU A 291 5.04 13.43 19.08
CA LEU A 291 4.60 14.70 18.51
C LEU A 291 3.40 14.48 17.59
N THR A 292 2.48 15.43 17.62
CA THR A 292 1.39 15.53 16.64
C THR A 292 1.66 16.67 15.67
N PHE A 293 0.94 16.67 14.56
CA PHE A 293 1.09 17.66 13.49
C PHE A 293 -0.30 18.10 13.07
N GLU A 294 -0.53 19.42 13.09
CA GLU A 294 -1.85 20.03 12.87
C GLU A 294 -2.52 19.55 11.58
N GLN A 295 -1.78 19.48 10.47
CA GLN A 295 -2.33 19.04 9.19
C GLN A 295 -2.77 17.56 9.20
N ILE A 296 -2.11 16.71 10.00
CA ILE A 296 -2.54 15.30 10.17
C ILE A 296 -3.84 15.27 10.98
N GLU A 297 -3.89 16.00 12.10
CA GLU A 297 -5.07 16.08 12.96
C GLU A 297 -6.26 16.60 12.15
N GLN A 298 -6.11 17.72 11.45
CA GLN A 298 -7.13 18.32 10.59
C GLN A 298 -7.68 17.33 9.55
N VAL A 299 -6.79 16.73 8.74
CA VAL A 299 -7.23 15.81 7.68
C VAL A 299 -7.87 14.55 8.26
N HIS A 300 -7.37 14.07 9.39
CA HIS A 300 -7.91 12.88 10.04
C HIS A 300 -9.28 13.15 10.66
N HIS A 301 -9.44 14.24 11.43
CA HIS A 301 -10.72 14.65 12.00
C HIS A 301 -11.76 14.96 10.93
N ALA A 302 -11.36 15.56 9.81
CA ALA A 302 -12.26 15.77 8.67
C ALA A 302 -12.85 14.45 8.16
N VAL A 303 -12.04 13.39 8.07
CA VAL A 303 -12.51 12.05 7.70
C VAL A 303 -13.43 11.44 8.76
N LEU A 304 -13.06 11.49 10.04
CA LEU A 304 -13.87 10.93 11.13
C LEU A 304 -15.24 11.61 11.27
N ALA A 305 -15.27 12.93 11.08
CA ALA A 305 -16.49 13.73 11.18
C ALA A 305 -17.40 13.58 9.95
N ASP A 306 -16.92 13.00 8.86
CA ASP A 306 -17.67 12.83 7.61
C ASP A 306 -18.58 11.60 7.65
N ARG A 307 -19.78 11.78 8.22
CA ARG A 307 -20.81 10.74 8.40
C ARG A 307 -21.72 10.52 7.19
N ARG A 308 -21.24 10.79 5.98
CA ARG A 308 -22.04 10.54 4.77
C ARG A 308 -22.28 9.03 4.58
N ALA A 309 -23.41 8.70 3.94
CA ALA A 309 -23.75 7.32 3.61
C ALA A 309 -22.70 6.72 2.65
N ARG A 310 -22.56 5.39 2.67
CA ARG A 310 -21.72 4.67 1.71
C ARG A 310 -22.17 5.02 0.27
N PRO A 311 -21.26 5.49 -0.60
CA PRO A 311 -21.55 5.66 -2.02
C PRO A 311 -21.84 4.33 -2.72
N GLU A 312 -22.76 4.32 -3.68
CA GLU A 312 -22.93 3.19 -4.59
C GLU A 312 -21.65 2.92 -5.38
N GLN A 313 -21.33 1.65 -5.62
CA GLN A 313 -20.08 1.28 -6.31
C GLN A 313 -19.99 1.89 -7.72
N GLU A 314 -21.11 1.98 -8.44
CA GLU A 314 -21.16 2.49 -9.81
C GLU A 314 -20.69 3.95 -9.94
N VAL A 315 -20.69 4.73 -8.85
CA VAL A 315 -20.09 6.08 -8.83
C VAL A 315 -18.61 6.05 -9.24
N ALA A 316 -17.89 4.96 -8.92
CA ALA A 316 -16.48 4.79 -9.25
C ALA A 316 -16.18 4.89 -10.76
N ARG A 317 -17.14 4.51 -11.63
CA ARG A 317 -16.94 4.56 -13.08
C ARG A 317 -16.70 5.98 -13.60
N GLY A 318 -17.28 6.98 -12.93
CA GLY A 318 -17.05 8.40 -13.24
C GLY A 318 -15.68 8.94 -12.82
N LEU A 319 -14.95 8.18 -11.99
CA LEU A 319 -13.66 8.55 -11.41
C LEU A 319 -12.47 8.04 -12.22
N VAL A 320 -12.72 7.12 -13.15
CA VAL A 320 -11.68 6.53 -14.01
C VAL A 320 -10.96 7.64 -14.78
N PRO A 321 -9.61 7.66 -14.77
CA PRO A 321 -8.82 8.54 -15.61
C PRO A 321 -9.15 8.37 -17.09
N LEU A 322 -9.26 9.49 -17.81
CA LEU A 322 -9.66 9.48 -19.21
C LEU A 322 -8.49 9.01 -20.09
N PRO A 323 -8.76 8.22 -21.15
CA PRO A 323 -7.73 7.89 -22.14
C PRO A 323 -7.15 9.16 -22.76
N ARG A 324 -5.83 9.23 -22.87
CA ARG A 324 -5.15 10.34 -23.53
C ARG A 324 -5.14 10.15 -25.04
N PRO A 325 -5.37 11.19 -25.85
CA PRO A 325 -5.13 11.12 -27.28
C PRO A 325 -3.62 11.01 -27.54
N GLY A 326 -3.23 10.33 -28.61
CA GLY A 326 -1.83 10.18 -28.99
C GLY A 326 -1.63 9.05 -29.99
N GLU A 327 -0.50 9.08 -30.68
CA GLU A 327 -0.04 7.96 -31.49
C GLU A 327 0.15 6.71 -30.61
N GLU A 328 -0.26 5.55 -31.12
CA GLU A 328 -0.16 4.29 -30.39
C GLU A 328 1.18 3.61 -30.66
N VAL A 329 1.85 3.17 -29.59
CA VAL A 329 3.03 2.32 -29.63
C VAL A 329 2.64 0.96 -29.04
N ALA A 330 2.66 -0.07 -29.87
CA ALA A 330 2.37 -1.44 -29.45
C ALA A 330 3.45 -1.93 -28.47
N LEU A 331 3.02 -2.62 -27.40
CA LEU A 331 3.94 -3.28 -26.48
C LEU A 331 4.08 -4.77 -26.85
N PRO A 332 5.28 -5.36 -26.64
CA PRO A 332 5.45 -6.81 -26.69
C PRO A 332 4.59 -7.49 -25.62
N GLU A 333 4.17 -8.73 -25.90
CA GLU A 333 3.47 -9.56 -24.91
C GLU A 333 4.29 -9.71 -23.61
N PRO A 334 3.64 -9.71 -22.43
CA PRO A 334 4.32 -9.92 -21.17
C PRO A 334 5.14 -11.22 -21.11
N LEU A 335 6.34 -11.15 -20.55
CA LEU A 335 7.29 -12.25 -20.39
C LEU A 335 6.89 -13.21 -19.26
N ALA A 336 5.73 -13.86 -19.39
CA ALA A 336 5.16 -14.75 -18.39
C ALA A 336 6.07 -15.94 -18.04
N ASP A 337 6.81 -16.46 -19.03
CA ASP A 337 7.78 -17.54 -18.90
C ASP A 337 8.95 -17.19 -17.95
N ARG A 338 9.38 -15.92 -17.93
CA ARG A 338 10.39 -15.41 -16.99
C ARG A 338 9.86 -15.17 -15.58
N MET A 339 8.53 -15.21 -15.39
CA MET A 339 7.86 -14.96 -14.10
C MET A 339 7.24 -16.24 -13.50
N GLY A 340 7.64 -17.42 -13.98
CA GLY A 340 7.07 -18.71 -13.57
C GLY A 340 7.42 -19.19 -12.15
N GLY A 341 8.21 -18.43 -11.38
CA GLY A 341 8.53 -18.75 -10.00
C GLY A 341 7.33 -18.65 -9.06
N ASP A 342 7.38 -19.38 -7.94
CA ASP A 342 6.39 -19.29 -6.86
C ASP A 342 6.28 -17.86 -6.29
N LEU A 343 5.06 -17.38 -6.07
CA LEU A 343 4.81 -16.02 -5.55
C LEU A 343 5.45 -15.78 -4.19
N GLY A 344 5.44 -16.77 -3.29
CA GLY A 344 6.07 -16.67 -1.97
C GLY A 344 7.58 -16.47 -2.08
N ALA A 345 8.23 -17.16 -3.03
CA ALA A 345 9.63 -16.94 -3.36
C ALA A 345 9.87 -15.53 -3.93
N THR A 346 9.01 -15.03 -4.83
CA THR A 346 9.10 -13.66 -5.35
C THR A 346 8.98 -12.62 -4.24
N LEU A 347 8.00 -12.74 -3.35
CA LEU A 347 7.78 -11.79 -2.24
C LEU A 347 8.96 -11.75 -1.26
N ARG A 348 9.61 -12.89 -0.99
CA ARG A 348 10.84 -12.96 -0.19
C ARG A 348 12.05 -12.36 -0.89
N ALA A 349 12.17 -12.55 -2.20
CA ALA A 349 13.27 -12.00 -2.99
C ALA A 349 13.13 -10.50 -3.27
N ARG A 350 11.90 -9.98 -3.20
CA ARG A 350 11.57 -8.57 -3.45
C ARG A 350 12.38 -7.66 -2.54
N ARG A 351 12.95 -6.62 -3.16
CA ARG A 351 13.74 -5.59 -2.50
C ARG A 351 13.51 -4.25 -3.17
N THR A 352 13.89 -3.18 -2.48
CA THR A 352 13.89 -1.84 -3.04
C THR A 352 15.28 -1.51 -3.56
N SER A 353 15.37 -1.08 -4.81
CA SER A 353 16.61 -0.78 -5.54
C SER A 353 17.22 0.57 -5.17
N PHE A 354 17.28 0.85 -3.87
CA PHE A 354 17.65 2.14 -3.29
C PHE A 354 19.05 2.61 -3.73
N GLY A 355 19.11 3.58 -4.65
CA GLY A 355 20.35 4.16 -5.17
C GLY A 355 21.26 3.19 -5.94
N SER A 356 20.72 2.08 -6.45
CA SER A 356 21.52 0.96 -6.97
C SER A 356 21.48 0.76 -8.49
N PHE A 357 20.69 1.57 -9.20
CA PHE A 357 20.56 1.48 -10.66
C PHE A 357 21.89 1.68 -11.39
N THR A 358 22.00 1.11 -12.59
CA THR A 358 23.18 1.27 -13.45
C THR A 358 22.80 1.65 -14.87
N ARG A 359 23.64 2.49 -15.50
CA ARG A 359 23.46 2.94 -16.88
C ARG A 359 23.88 1.89 -17.92
N SER A 360 24.70 0.91 -17.50
CA SER A 360 25.40 -0.03 -18.39
C SER A 360 24.47 -0.88 -19.26
N ARG A 361 23.33 -1.31 -18.72
CA ARG A 361 22.30 -2.08 -19.42
C ARG A 361 21.00 -1.26 -19.47
N PRO A 362 20.47 -0.92 -20.66
CA PRO A 362 19.16 -0.28 -20.77
C PRO A 362 18.05 -1.25 -20.36
N LEU A 363 16.90 -0.71 -19.94
CA LEU A 363 15.70 -1.51 -19.68
C LEU A 363 15.12 -2.01 -21.01
N GLY A 364 14.75 -3.29 -21.11
CA GLY A 364 14.06 -3.80 -22.31
C GLY A 364 12.63 -3.25 -22.44
N LEU A 365 12.14 -3.08 -23.67
CA LEU A 365 10.72 -2.72 -23.89
C LEU A 365 9.78 -3.86 -23.45
N ASP A 366 10.19 -5.10 -23.62
CA ASP A 366 9.53 -6.31 -23.12
C ASP A 366 9.49 -6.36 -21.58
N GLU A 367 10.59 -6.00 -20.92
CA GLU A 367 10.67 -5.88 -19.46
C GLU A 367 9.75 -4.77 -18.94
N LEU A 368 9.76 -3.59 -19.58
CA LEU A 368 8.85 -2.49 -19.27
C LEU A 368 7.38 -2.91 -19.47
N ALA A 369 7.04 -3.51 -20.61
CA ALA A 369 5.71 -3.98 -20.93
C ALA A 369 5.19 -4.96 -19.88
N THR A 370 6.04 -5.92 -19.49
CA THR A 370 5.68 -6.92 -18.48
C THR A 370 5.45 -6.28 -17.10
N VAL A 371 6.30 -5.34 -16.68
CA VAL A 371 6.09 -4.61 -15.41
C VAL A 371 4.83 -3.75 -15.47
N LEU A 372 4.51 -3.12 -16.61
CA LEU A 372 3.27 -2.34 -16.78
C LEU A 372 2.01 -3.22 -16.65
N ALA A 373 1.99 -4.38 -17.31
CA ALA A 373 0.89 -5.34 -17.19
C ALA A 373 0.71 -5.82 -15.74
N GLY A 374 1.82 -6.19 -15.09
CA GLY A 374 1.81 -6.55 -13.67
C GLY A 374 1.35 -5.40 -12.77
N THR A 375 1.79 -4.17 -13.02
CA THR A 375 1.40 -2.98 -12.25
C THR A 375 -0.11 -2.76 -12.34
N ALA A 376 -0.68 -2.78 -13.55
CA ALA A 376 -2.12 -2.58 -13.77
C ALA A 376 -3.01 -3.61 -13.07
N SER A 377 -2.50 -4.81 -12.78
CA SER A 377 -3.23 -5.81 -11.98
C SER A 377 -3.58 -5.33 -10.56
N GLY A 378 -2.91 -4.28 -10.05
CA GLY A 378 -3.23 -3.65 -8.77
C GLY A 378 -4.62 -3.02 -8.71
N ARG A 379 -5.26 -2.83 -9.87
CA ARG A 379 -6.66 -2.37 -10.02
C ARG A 379 -7.68 -3.49 -9.81
N ARG A 380 -7.25 -4.76 -9.87
CA ARG A 380 -8.14 -5.94 -9.81
C ARG A 380 -8.39 -6.38 -8.36
N TYR A 381 -9.22 -5.65 -7.62
CA TYR A 381 -9.57 -5.97 -6.24
C TYR A 381 -11.07 -5.87 -6.00
N ARG A 382 -11.58 -6.51 -4.94
CA ARG A 382 -12.98 -6.31 -4.52
C ARG A 382 -13.07 -5.27 -3.43
N SER A 383 -14.01 -4.35 -3.55
CA SER A 383 -14.26 -3.29 -2.59
C SER A 383 -15.73 -3.11 -2.32
N ASP A 384 -16.07 -2.51 -1.19
CA ASP A 384 -17.45 -2.10 -0.87
C ASP A 384 -17.88 -0.84 -1.65
N VAL A 385 -16.94 -0.04 -2.16
CA VAL A 385 -17.20 1.24 -2.86
C VAL A 385 -16.67 1.31 -4.29
N VAL A 386 -15.92 0.32 -4.76
CA VAL A 386 -15.36 0.25 -6.13
C VAL A 386 -15.71 -1.11 -6.75
N PRO A 387 -16.31 -1.15 -7.97
CA PRO A 387 -16.58 -2.40 -8.68
C PRO A 387 -15.28 -3.14 -9.04
N ASP A 388 -15.34 -4.48 -9.07
CA ASP A 388 -14.20 -5.36 -9.38
C ASP A 388 -13.54 -5.08 -10.76
N ASP A 389 -14.27 -4.46 -11.69
CA ASP A 389 -13.86 -4.16 -13.06
C ASP A 389 -13.43 -2.71 -13.28
N VAL A 390 -13.29 -1.91 -12.22
CA VAL A 390 -12.98 -0.48 -12.28
C VAL A 390 -11.65 -0.18 -11.60
N GLY A 391 -10.77 0.56 -12.29
CA GLY A 391 -9.57 1.15 -11.70
C GLY A 391 -9.70 2.67 -11.56
N LEU A 392 -9.45 3.19 -10.36
CA LEU A 392 -9.42 4.63 -10.07
C LEU A 392 -8.14 5.34 -10.52
N THR A 393 -7.13 4.57 -10.92
CA THR A 393 -5.77 5.07 -11.20
C THR A 393 -5.38 5.00 -12.68
N GLY A 394 -4.58 5.97 -13.11
CA GLY A 394 -3.92 6.02 -14.41
C GLY A 394 -2.45 5.62 -14.29
N LEU A 395 -1.82 5.29 -15.41
CA LEU A 395 -0.41 4.93 -15.46
C LEU A 395 0.26 5.65 -16.61
N TYR A 396 1.35 6.36 -16.31
CA TYR A 396 2.19 7.01 -17.30
C TYR A 396 3.61 6.47 -17.21
N VAL A 397 4.32 6.50 -18.33
CA VAL A 397 5.73 6.12 -18.44
C VAL A 397 6.54 7.33 -18.86
N LEU A 398 7.53 7.69 -18.06
CA LEU A 398 8.62 8.57 -18.46
C LEU A 398 9.79 7.66 -18.90
N ALA A 399 9.87 7.37 -20.20
CA ALA A 399 10.85 6.47 -20.79
C ALA A 399 12.19 7.19 -20.98
N ASN A 400 13.14 6.93 -20.09
CA ASN A 400 14.44 7.60 -20.12
C ASN A 400 15.48 6.81 -20.94
N ARG A 401 15.59 5.50 -20.69
CA ARG A 401 16.58 4.60 -21.28
C ARG A 401 15.98 3.21 -21.51
N VAL A 402 14.95 3.17 -22.33
CA VAL A 402 14.25 1.94 -22.72
C VAL A 402 14.69 1.55 -24.11
N ALA A 403 15.25 0.34 -24.29
CA ALA A 403 15.67 -0.15 -25.58
C ALA A 403 14.46 -0.36 -26.50
N GLY A 404 14.47 0.26 -27.68
CA GLY A 404 13.37 0.14 -28.65
C GLY A 404 12.20 1.10 -28.43
N LEU A 405 12.29 2.03 -27.48
CA LEU A 405 11.29 3.07 -27.26
C LEU A 405 11.99 4.46 -27.24
N PRO A 406 11.53 5.44 -28.03
CA PRO A 406 12.07 6.79 -27.97
C PRO A 406 12.00 7.40 -26.56
N GLY A 407 12.87 8.36 -26.29
CA GLY A 407 12.81 9.11 -25.04
C GLY A 407 11.58 10.00 -25.00
N GLY A 408 10.76 9.88 -23.96
CA GLY A 408 9.54 10.67 -23.86
C GLY A 408 8.58 10.22 -22.78
N THR A 409 7.41 10.86 -22.73
CA THR A 409 6.31 10.53 -21.84
C THR A 409 5.18 9.87 -22.61
N TYR A 410 4.57 8.86 -21.98
CA TYR A 410 3.56 8.00 -22.56
C TYR A 410 2.45 7.73 -21.55
N GLY A 411 1.19 7.70 -21.99
CA GLY A 411 0.08 7.13 -21.22
C GLY A 411 -0.02 5.63 -21.50
N TYR A 412 -0.22 4.81 -20.47
CA TYR A 412 -0.41 3.37 -20.62
C TYR A 412 -1.90 3.02 -20.67
N ASP A 413 -2.31 2.42 -21.78
CA ASP A 413 -3.64 1.85 -22.00
C ASP A 413 -3.57 0.36 -21.61
N ALA A 414 -4.11 0.05 -20.42
CA ALA A 414 -4.03 -1.28 -19.84
C ALA A 414 -4.90 -2.31 -20.57
N ASP A 415 -6.07 -1.90 -21.07
CA ASP A 415 -7.02 -2.79 -21.75
C ASP A 415 -6.46 -3.22 -23.13
N GLY A 416 -5.82 -2.29 -23.82
CA GLY A 416 -5.18 -2.55 -25.12
C GLY A 416 -3.73 -2.98 -25.06
N HIS A 417 -3.14 -3.08 -23.87
CA HIS A 417 -1.71 -3.29 -23.64
C HIS A 417 -0.79 -2.48 -24.59
N ARG A 418 -0.95 -1.15 -24.56
CA ARG A 418 -0.23 -0.23 -25.48
C ARG A 418 0.11 1.09 -24.81
N LEU A 419 1.10 1.77 -25.36
CA LEU A 419 1.45 3.13 -24.96
C LEU A 419 0.82 4.13 -25.92
N ARG A 420 0.44 5.30 -25.41
CA ARG A 420 0.02 6.47 -26.19
C ARG A 420 1.02 7.58 -25.98
N VAL A 421 1.62 8.08 -27.06
CA VAL A 421 2.62 9.15 -26.99
C VAL A 421 1.96 10.41 -26.42
N VAL A 422 2.51 10.93 -25.33
CA VAL A 422 2.13 12.24 -24.78
C VAL A 422 3.09 13.30 -25.31
N ARG A 423 4.40 13.09 -25.11
CA ARG A 423 5.45 14.02 -25.58
C ARG A 423 6.78 13.29 -25.73
N GLU A 424 7.37 13.34 -26.92
CA GLU A 424 8.75 12.90 -27.11
C GLU A 424 9.73 13.99 -26.64
N MET A 425 10.65 13.62 -25.75
CA MET A 425 11.69 14.53 -25.24
C MET A 425 12.81 13.77 -24.50
N PRO A 426 14.05 14.31 -24.48
CA PRO A 426 15.07 13.83 -23.57
C PRO A 426 14.64 13.99 -22.10
N LEU A 427 14.71 12.92 -21.31
CA LEU A 427 14.20 12.91 -19.94
C LEU A 427 15.28 12.94 -18.84
N ALA A 428 16.51 12.55 -19.13
CA ALA A 428 17.55 12.37 -18.10
C ALA A 428 17.75 13.60 -17.20
N GLU A 429 18.00 14.77 -17.81
CA GLU A 429 18.19 16.03 -17.08
C GLU A 429 16.90 16.49 -16.38
N LYS A 430 15.74 16.35 -17.04
CA LYS A 430 14.45 16.73 -16.48
C LYS A 430 14.13 15.92 -15.23
N LEU A 431 14.25 14.59 -15.31
CA LEU A 431 14.04 13.69 -14.16
C LEU A 431 14.98 14.01 -13.01
N GLN A 432 16.27 14.25 -13.29
CA GLN A 432 17.24 14.56 -12.25
C GLN A 432 16.98 15.91 -11.58
N ARG A 433 16.55 16.94 -12.32
CA ARG A 433 16.20 18.25 -11.77
C ARG A 433 14.87 18.25 -11.00
N SER A 434 13.93 17.41 -11.42
CA SER A 434 12.64 17.27 -10.74
C SER A 434 12.70 16.39 -9.50
N TYR A 435 13.82 15.72 -9.22
CA TYR A 435 13.98 14.85 -8.05
C TYR A 435 14.81 15.55 -6.96
N TYR A 436 14.20 15.88 -5.82
CA TYR A 436 14.83 16.72 -4.79
C TYR A 436 15.64 15.93 -3.74
N LEU A 437 15.66 14.60 -3.82
CA LEU A 437 16.45 13.76 -2.92
C LEU A 437 17.75 13.32 -3.61
N SER A 438 18.82 13.15 -2.85
CA SER A 438 20.14 12.72 -3.34
C SER A 438 20.33 11.19 -3.37
N ASN A 439 19.28 10.42 -3.08
CA ASN A 439 19.34 8.97 -2.91
C ASN A 439 19.23 8.17 -4.21
N TYR A 440 18.93 8.81 -5.35
CA TYR A 440 18.94 8.17 -6.67
C TYR A 440 19.65 9.07 -7.70
N ASN A 441 20.36 8.44 -8.63
CA ASN A 441 20.80 9.07 -9.86
C ASN A 441 19.80 8.72 -10.97
N LEU A 442 19.00 9.71 -11.36
CA LEU A 442 17.87 9.53 -12.27
C LEU A 442 18.33 9.34 -13.72
N GLU A 443 19.55 9.77 -14.06
CA GLU A 443 20.15 9.48 -15.36
C GLU A 443 20.46 7.99 -15.57
N GLN A 444 20.53 7.22 -14.48
CA GLN A 444 20.75 5.77 -14.51
C GLN A 444 19.43 4.97 -14.54
N VAL A 445 18.29 5.61 -14.31
CA VAL A 445 16.97 4.97 -14.30
C VAL A 445 16.53 4.70 -15.74
N GLY A 446 16.01 3.50 -15.99
CA GLY A 446 15.48 3.07 -17.29
C GLY A 446 14.16 3.73 -17.62
N ALA A 447 13.19 3.65 -16.71
CA ALA A 447 11.90 4.31 -16.83
C ALA A 447 11.37 4.73 -15.45
N VAL A 448 10.53 5.75 -15.44
CA VAL A 448 9.72 6.10 -14.26
C VAL A 448 8.26 5.86 -14.61
N LEU A 449 7.59 4.99 -13.85
CA LEU A 449 6.13 4.90 -13.91
C LEU A 449 5.55 5.97 -12.98
N ALA A 450 4.58 6.74 -13.46
CA ALA A 450 3.84 7.67 -12.63
C ALA A 450 2.40 7.17 -12.49
N ILE A 451 2.01 6.83 -11.27
CA ILE A 451 0.65 6.41 -10.93
C ILE A 451 -0.16 7.68 -10.69
N SER A 452 -1.25 7.86 -11.41
CA SER A 452 -2.11 9.06 -11.34
C SER A 452 -3.52 8.73 -10.85
N GLY A 453 -4.28 9.76 -10.52
CA GLY A 453 -5.68 9.64 -10.13
C GLY A 453 -6.44 10.97 -10.19
N ARG A 454 -7.76 10.90 -10.37
CA ARG A 454 -8.67 12.05 -10.45
C ARG A 454 -9.15 12.47 -9.07
N TRP A 455 -8.36 13.29 -8.39
CA TRP A 455 -8.45 13.42 -6.94
C TRP A 455 -9.62 14.31 -6.49
N ARG A 456 -9.93 15.43 -7.16
CA ARG A 456 -11.10 16.27 -6.83
C ARG A 456 -12.38 15.54 -7.15
N SER A 457 -12.50 14.90 -8.33
CA SER A 457 -13.68 14.07 -8.65
C SER A 457 -13.88 12.97 -7.61
N THR A 458 -12.78 12.38 -7.11
CA THR A 458 -12.86 11.37 -6.03
C THR A 458 -13.32 11.98 -4.72
N LEU A 459 -12.85 13.17 -4.33
CA LEU A 459 -13.33 13.87 -3.14
C LEU A 459 -14.79 14.33 -3.28
N ASP A 460 -15.23 14.71 -4.48
CA ASP A 460 -16.62 15.08 -4.75
C ASP A 460 -17.55 13.87 -4.56
N ALA A 461 -17.15 12.71 -5.09
CA ALA A 461 -17.91 11.47 -5.01
C ALA A 461 -17.90 10.83 -3.61
N TYR A 462 -16.72 10.76 -2.98
CA TYR A 462 -16.48 9.98 -1.76
C TYR A 462 -16.19 10.85 -0.54
N GLY A 463 -16.20 12.17 -0.67
CA GLY A 463 -15.91 13.08 0.42
C GLY A 463 -14.50 13.03 0.93
N SER A 464 -14.36 13.40 2.19
CA SER A 464 -13.09 13.43 2.92
C SER A 464 -12.39 12.06 2.87
N ARG A 465 -13.15 10.96 2.87
CA ARG A 465 -12.63 9.59 2.80
C ARG A 465 -12.09 9.21 1.42
N GLY A 466 -12.50 9.89 0.35
CA GLY A 466 -12.08 9.62 -1.02
C GLY A 466 -10.56 9.56 -1.19
N TYR A 467 -9.83 10.37 -0.43
CA TYR A 467 -8.37 10.34 -0.44
C TYR A 467 -7.76 9.03 0.07
N ARG A 468 -8.36 8.39 1.09
CA ARG A 468 -7.93 7.06 1.56
C ARG A 468 -8.22 5.99 0.50
N VAL A 469 -9.38 6.09 -0.17
CA VAL A 469 -9.80 5.13 -1.20
C VAL A 469 -8.84 5.14 -2.38
N ILE A 470 -8.54 6.30 -2.96
CA ILE A 470 -7.63 6.38 -4.11
C ILE A 470 -6.20 5.99 -3.75
N ASN A 471 -5.69 6.40 -2.58
CA ASN A 471 -4.34 6.02 -2.14
C ASN A 471 -4.22 4.50 -1.85
N SER A 472 -5.31 3.84 -1.44
CA SER A 472 -5.35 2.38 -1.29
C SER A 472 -5.09 1.67 -2.62
N GLU A 473 -5.64 2.18 -3.73
CA GLU A 473 -5.35 1.64 -5.06
C GLU A 473 -3.94 2.01 -5.53
N VAL A 474 -3.50 3.26 -5.34
CA VAL A 474 -2.13 3.71 -5.68
C VAL A 474 -1.07 2.82 -5.01
N GLY A 475 -1.25 2.52 -3.73
CA GLY A 475 -0.37 1.60 -2.99
C GLY A 475 -0.40 0.18 -3.54
N ALA A 476 -1.57 -0.32 -3.95
CA ALA A 476 -1.70 -1.63 -4.55
C ALA A 476 -0.92 -1.73 -5.88
N LEU A 477 -1.01 -0.72 -6.75
CA LEU A 477 -0.23 -0.65 -7.99
C LEU A 477 1.28 -0.63 -7.70
N ALA A 478 1.72 0.10 -6.67
CA ALA A 478 3.13 0.08 -6.29
C ALA A 478 3.60 -1.31 -5.83
N GLN A 479 2.79 -2.04 -5.08
CA GLN A 479 3.11 -3.39 -4.65
C GLN A 479 3.15 -4.39 -5.81
N THR A 480 2.22 -4.32 -6.75
CA THR A 480 2.22 -5.18 -7.93
C THR A 480 3.39 -4.87 -8.86
N ALA A 481 3.78 -3.59 -9.01
CA ALA A 481 4.98 -3.19 -9.71
C ALA A 481 6.26 -3.80 -9.10
N TYR A 482 6.39 -3.71 -7.76
CA TYR A 482 7.50 -4.36 -7.05
C TYR A 482 7.54 -5.87 -7.27
N THR A 483 6.37 -6.52 -7.26
CA THR A 483 6.26 -7.98 -7.41
C THR A 483 6.62 -8.40 -8.84
N ALA A 484 6.11 -7.69 -9.85
CA ALA A 484 6.43 -7.93 -11.25
C ALA A 484 7.93 -7.73 -11.53
N ALA A 485 8.49 -6.63 -11.05
CA ALA A 485 9.91 -6.34 -11.23
C ALA A 485 10.81 -7.38 -10.53
N ALA A 486 10.45 -7.79 -9.30
CA ALA A 486 11.17 -8.82 -8.57
C ALA A 486 11.15 -10.18 -9.29
N ALA A 487 10.00 -10.57 -9.86
CA ALA A 487 9.89 -11.81 -10.64
C ALA A 487 10.74 -11.79 -11.91
N LEU A 488 10.84 -10.64 -12.58
CA LEU A 488 11.65 -10.47 -13.80
C LEU A 488 13.16 -10.29 -13.54
N GLY A 489 13.55 -10.01 -12.30
CA GLY A 489 14.92 -9.60 -11.97
C GLY A 489 15.24 -8.16 -12.37
N VAL A 490 14.23 -7.30 -12.51
CA VAL A 490 14.36 -5.86 -12.77
C VAL A 490 14.41 -5.12 -11.43
N GLY A 491 15.29 -4.13 -11.32
CA GLY A 491 15.33 -3.26 -10.14
C GLY A 491 14.11 -2.36 -10.09
N CYS A 492 13.57 -2.16 -8.88
CA CYS A 492 12.39 -1.35 -8.63
C CYS A 492 12.58 -0.49 -7.38
N GLY A 493 12.26 0.80 -7.49
CA GLY A 493 12.35 1.76 -6.39
C GLY A 493 11.18 2.73 -6.40
N VAL A 494 10.28 2.61 -5.43
CA VAL A 494 9.15 3.53 -5.30
C VAL A 494 9.58 4.78 -4.52
N VAL A 495 9.19 5.95 -5.02
CA VAL A 495 9.61 7.24 -4.49
C VAL A 495 8.46 8.24 -4.51
N LEU A 496 8.46 9.11 -3.51
CA LEU A 496 7.61 10.30 -3.43
C LEU A 496 8.42 11.58 -3.73
N GLY A 497 9.68 11.40 -4.15
CA GLY A 497 10.76 12.40 -4.21
C GLY A 497 10.71 13.43 -5.35
N PHE A 498 9.64 13.49 -6.14
CA PHE A 498 9.56 14.34 -7.33
C PHE A 498 8.78 15.63 -7.08
N ASP A 499 9.10 16.69 -7.83
CA ASP A 499 8.23 17.83 -8.06
C ASP A 499 7.04 17.37 -8.92
N ASN A 500 5.92 17.06 -8.27
CA ASN A 500 4.69 16.58 -8.93
C ASN A 500 4.24 17.54 -10.04
N ILE A 501 4.34 18.86 -9.86
CA ILE A 501 3.91 19.83 -10.88
C ILE A 501 4.75 19.68 -12.15
N ALA A 502 6.07 19.54 -12.00
CA ALA A 502 6.97 19.38 -13.15
C ALA A 502 6.75 18.05 -13.88
N ILE A 503 6.38 16.98 -13.15
CA ILE A 503 6.06 15.69 -13.75
C ILE A 503 4.68 15.70 -14.40
N ASP A 504 3.67 16.27 -13.75
CA ASP A 504 2.32 16.42 -14.29
C ASP A 504 2.35 17.21 -15.61
N GLU A 505 3.10 18.30 -15.70
CA GLU A 505 3.32 19.02 -16.97
C GLU A 505 4.02 18.15 -18.03
N ALA A 506 4.94 17.28 -17.63
CA ALA A 506 5.64 16.37 -18.56
C ALA A 506 4.70 15.31 -19.13
N VAL A 507 3.71 14.86 -18.35
CA VAL A 507 2.72 13.85 -18.72
C VAL A 507 1.38 14.46 -19.18
N GLY A 508 1.31 15.79 -19.34
CA GLY A 508 0.13 16.49 -19.86
C GLY A 508 -1.08 16.50 -18.90
N LEU A 509 -0.82 16.46 -17.60
CA LEU A 509 -1.81 16.49 -16.53
C LEU A 509 -1.94 17.88 -15.89
N ASP A 510 -1.20 18.89 -16.36
CA ASP A 510 -1.22 20.25 -15.84
C ASP A 510 -2.63 20.86 -15.87
N ASP A 511 -3.43 20.52 -16.88
CA ASP A 511 -4.83 20.90 -16.99
C ASP A 511 -5.78 19.80 -16.46
N GLY A 512 -6.65 20.16 -15.51
CA GLY A 512 -7.75 19.33 -15.04
C GLY A 512 -7.61 18.78 -13.61
N ASP A 513 -8.19 17.60 -13.40
CA ASP A 513 -8.38 16.98 -12.08
C ASP A 513 -7.44 15.78 -11.81
N GLU A 514 -6.77 15.28 -12.83
CA GLU A 514 -5.85 14.15 -12.68
C GLU A 514 -4.47 14.64 -12.23
N ARG A 515 -3.87 13.98 -11.24
CA ARG A 515 -2.52 14.29 -10.73
C ARG A 515 -1.73 13.01 -10.50
N THR A 516 -0.41 13.07 -10.59
CA THR A 516 0.47 11.96 -10.20
C THR A 516 0.58 11.86 -8.68
N PHE A 517 0.42 10.66 -8.12
CA PHE A 517 0.45 10.39 -6.69
C PHE A 517 1.77 9.73 -6.25
N LEU A 518 2.29 8.81 -7.07
CA LEU A 518 3.40 7.95 -6.68
C LEU A 518 4.22 7.56 -7.89
N PHE A 519 5.54 7.45 -7.71
CA PHE A 519 6.47 7.17 -8.80
C PHE A 519 7.23 5.87 -8.56
N VAL A 520 7.33 5.03 -9.59
CA VAL A 520 8.04 3.76 -9.58
C VAL A 520 9.24 3.85 -10.53
N LEU A 521 10.44 3.83 -9.97
CA LEU A 521 11.69 3.80 -10.73
C LEU A 521 11.98 2.37 -11.17
N LEU A 522 12.28 2.15 -12.45
CA LEU A 522 12.64 0.86 -13.02
C LEU A 522 14.00 0.93 -13.73
N GLY A 523 14.79 -0.13 -13.60
CA GLY A 523 16.07 -0.26 -14.29
C GLY A 523 16.88 -1.44 -13.78
N HIS A 524 18.01 -1.73 -14.40
CA HIS A 524 18.91 -2.78 -13.90
C HIS A 524 19.77 -2.26 -12.76
N GLU A 525 20.08 -3.15 -11.81
CA GLU A 525 21.00 -2.90 -10.70
C GLU A 525 22.44 -3.30 -11.09
N ARG A 526 23.42 -2.82 -10.33
CA ARG A 526 24.81 -3.31 -10.44
C ARG A 526 24.88 -4.79 -10.06
N ALA A 527 25.55 -5.60 -10.88
CA ALA A 527 25.68 -7.05 -10.64
C ALA A 527 26.60 -7.38 -9.45
N ASP A 528 27.60 -6.53 -9.17
CA ASP A 528 28.58 -6.74 -8.10
C ASP A 528 28.20 -5.89 -6.87
N SER A 529 27.47 -6.49 -5.92
CA SER A 529 27.32 -5.94 -4.57
C SER A 529 27.89 -6.90 -3.54
N ALA A 530 28.73 -6.39 -2.64
CA ALA A 530 29.13 -7.11 -1.43
C ALA A 530 28.00 -6.98 -0.39
N ASP A 531 26.97 -7.82 -0.52
CA ASP A 531 25.81 -7.83 0.38
C ASP A 531 25.85 -9.08 1.30
N PHE A 532 25.48 -8.91 2.57
CA PHE A 532 25.16 -10.03 3.46
C PHE A 532 23.64 -10.11 3.67
N ASP A 533 23.05 -11.20 3.21
CA ASP A 533 21.62 -11.49 3.33
C ASP A 533 21.41 -12.71 4.22
N TYR A 534 20.86 -12.50 5.42
CA TYR A 534 20.41 -13.58 6.28
C TYR A 534 18.89 -13.72 6.18
N ARG A 535 18.47 -14.77 5.47
CA ARG A 535 17.06 -15.15 5.38
C ARG A 535 16.63 -15.76 6.71
N LEU A 536 15.63 -15.15 7.34
CA LEU A 536 15.07 -15.67 8.59
C LEU A 536 14.13 -16.85 8.32
N VAL A 537 13.67 -16.97 7.07
CA VAL A 537 12.71 -17.96 6.56
C VAL A 537 12.97 -18.32 5.10
#